data_AF-A0A0F7S435-F1
#
_entry.id   AF-A0A0F7S435-F1
#
_cell.length_a   1.000
_cell.length_b   1.000
_cell.length_c   1.000
_cell.angle_alpha   90.00
_cell.angle_beta   90.00
_cell.angle_gamma   90.00
#
_symmetry.space_group_name_H-M   'P 1'
#
loop_
_entity.id
_entity.type
_entity.pdbx_description
1 polymer ?
#
loop_
_entity_poly.entity_id
_entity_poly.type
_entity_poly.pdbx_seq_one_letter_code
_entity_poly.pdbx_strand_id
1 'polypeptide(L)'
;PDVDTKQSDSNTQALVAKPSKEQLRVEYWWEEVKGTPTNLSVEYLLDLSTPWTAQAFKHVFAPHDSALASRQTMNLTMKERAEIILEISETFKTISTSSALKQPCVSFVGQEVHLASLDGPLLEAFWKSPPVFNGHLMKFVSRGLPFASISTWYAVNIAAMSRDGLIRKIDEATRDDMELVLASLYQVKGIPGSPMFGGDVYVYSSYTGGCTRYFMGTSLQPVVYT
;
A
#
# COMPACT_ATOMS: atom_id res chain seq x y z
N PRO A 1 -74.34 -4.15 -37.53
CA PRO A 1 -73.54 -5.33 -37.12
C PRO A 1 -72.15 -5.23 -37.75
N ASP A 2 -71.24 -4.68 -36.94
CA ASP A 2 -69.80 -4.69 -37.13
C ASP A 2 -69.26 -6.10 -37.42
N VAL A 3 -68.19 -6.20 -38.20
CA VAL A 3 -66.82 -6.37 -37.68
C VAL A 3 -65.88 -6.22 -38.87
N ASP A 4 -65.13 -5.11 -38.86
CA ASP A 4 -64.01 -4.87 -39.76
C ASP A 4 -62.70 -5.19 -39.03
N THR A 5 -61.77 -5.76 -39.78
CA THR A 5 -60.54 -6.36 -39.27
C THR A 5 -59.47 -5.29 -39.12
N LYS A 6 -58.96 -5.04 -37.89
CA LYS A 6 -57.63 -4.42 -37.70
C LYS A 6 -56.90 -5.02 -36.50
N GLN A 7 -56.01 -5.94 -36.86
CA GLN A 7 -54.81 -6.28 -36.12
C GLN A 7 -53.87 -5.07 -36.12
N SER A 8 -53.49 -4.57 -34.94
CA SER A 8 -52.37 -3.66 -34.79
C SER A 8 -51.67 -3.99 -33.48
N ASP A 9 -50.59 -4.75 -33.61
CA ASP A 9 -49.60 -5.00 -32.57
C ASP A 9 -49.01 -3.65 -32.12
N SER A 10 -49.29 -3.24 -30.88
CA SER A 10 -48.51 -2.18 -30.22
C SER A 10 -47.53 -2.87 -29.27
N ASN A 11 -46.42 -3.28 -29.84
CA ASN A 11 -45.24 -3.72 -29.11
C ASN A 11 -44.61 -2.48 -28.44
N THR A 12 -45.07 -2.16 -27.23
CA THR A 12 -44.54 -1.04 -26.44
C THR A 12 -43.16 -1.44 -25.90
N GLN A 13 -42.12 -1.21 -26.72
CA GLN A 13 -40.76 -1.09 -26.20
C GLN A 13 -40.75 0.11 -25.24
N ALA A 14 -40.70 -0.18 -23.94
CA ALA A 14 -40.36 0.81 -22.95
C ALA A 14 -38.96 1.34 -23.29
N LEU A 15 -38.90 2.54 -23.87
CA LEU A 15 -37.69 3.33 -23.95
C LEU A 15 -37.21 3.56 -22.51
N VAL A 16 -36.25 2.75 -22.07
CA VAL A 16 -35.50 2.98 -20.84
C VAL A 16 -34.82 4.33 -21.03
N ALA A 17 -35.34 5.34 -20.35
CA ALA A 17 -34.77 6.68 -20.35
C ALA A 17 -33.28 6.57 -20.04
N LYS A 18 -32.45 7.10 -20.95
CA LYS A 18 -31.00 7.09 -20.81
C LYS A 18 -30.68 7.81 -19.49
N PRO A 19 -30.07 7.14 -18.49
CA PRO A 19 -29.76 7.81 -17.22
C PRO A 19 -28.91 9.04 -17.53
N SER A 20 -29.26 10.18 -16.91
CA SER A 20 -28.49 11.40 -17.12
C SER A 20 -27.05 11.15 -16.68
N LYS A 21 -26.08 11.71 -17.40
CA LYS A 21 -24.64 11.55 -17.07
C LYS A 21 -24.31 12.01 -15.64
N GLU A 22 -25.19 12.79 -15.01
CA GLU A 22 -25.07 13.28 -13.64
C GLU A 22 -25.25 12.19 -12.58
N GLN A 23 -25.81 11.02 -12.93
CA GLN A 23 -26.03 9.89 -12.01
C GLN A 23 -24.93 8.83 -12.03
N LEU A 24 -24.13 8.76 -13.10
CA LEU A 24 -23.06 7.78 -13.23
C LEU A 24 -21.73 8.38 -12.76
N ARG A 25 -21.12 7.76 -11.74
CA ARG A 25 -19.81 8.18 -11.20
C ARG A 25 -18.87 7.00 -11.18
N VAL A 26 -17.65 7.19 -11.67
CA VAL A 26 -16.60 6.16 -11.59
C VAL A 26 -15.81 6.40 -10.30
N GLU A 27 -15.71 5.37 -9.49
CA GLU A 27 -14.85 5.36 -8.31
C GLU A 27 -13.68 4.43 -8.57
N TYR A 28 -12.48 4.88 -8.23
CA TYR A 28 -11.25 4.11 -8.29
C TYR A 28 -10.70 3.92 -6.87
N TRP A 29 -10.15 2.75 -6.62
CA TRP A 29 -9.41 2.46 -5.38
C TRP A 29 -8.37 1.38 -5.65
N TRP A 30 -7.52 1.15 -4.66
CA TRP A 30 -6.57 0.04 -4.66
C TRP A 30 -6.98 -0.97 -3.60
N GLU A 31 -6.72 -2.24 -3.89
CA GLU A 31 -7.11 -3.34 -3.00
C GLU A 31 -6.01 -4.40 -2.94
N GLU A 32 -5.81 -4.97 -1.74
CA GLU A 32 -5.03 -6.19 -1.55
C GLU A 32 -5.82 -7.37 -2.13
N VAL A 33 -5.40 -7.86 -3.30
CA VAL A 33 -6.08 -8.96 -4.02
C VAL A 33 -5.39 -10.32 -3.83
N LYS A 34 -4.21 -10.33 -3.19
CA LYS A 34 -3.47 -11.54 -2.81
C LYS A 34 -2.58 -11.24 -1.60
N GLY A 35 -2.41 -12.22 -0.73
CA GLY A 35 -1.51 -12.16 0.42
C GLY A 35 -2.27 -12.19 1.75
N THR A 36 -1.54 -12.30 2.85
CA THR A 36 -2.13 -12.10 4.18
C THR A 36 -2.36 -10.60 4.39
N PRO A 37 -3.57 -10.16 4.76
CA PRO A 37 -3.84 -8.76 5.04
C PRO A 37 -2.82 -8.17 5.99
N THR A 38 -2.17 -7.09 5.56
CA THR A 38 -1.01 -6.53 6.27
C THR A 38 -1.39 -5.68 7.48
N ASN A 39 -2.68 -5.32 7.62
CA ASN A 39 -3.18 -4.27 8.52
C ASN A 39 -2.50 -2.90 8.31
N LEU A 40 -1.83 -2.71 7.17
CA LEU A 40 -1.29 -1.44 6.73
C LEU A 40 -2.22 -0.83 5.69
N SER A 41 -2.26 0.49 5.65
CA SER A 41 -3.04 1.23 4.68
C SER A 41 -2.47 1.09 3.28
N VAL A 42 -3.35 1.16 2.29
CA VAL A 42 -2.98 1.16 0.87
C VAL A 42 -2.01 2.31 0.57
N GLU A 43 -2.21 3.49 1.17
CA GLU A 43 -1.32 4.63 1.03
C GLU A 43 0.08 4.31 1.54
N TYR A 44 0.16 3.62 2.68
CA TYR A 44 1.42 3.13 3.21
C TYR A 44 2.08 2.13 2.28
N LEU A 45 1.34 1.29 1.57
CA LEU A 45 1.93 0.30 0.67
C LEU A 45 2.38 0.94 -0.65
N LEU A 46 1.61 1.90 -1.17
CA LEU A 46 1.84 2.56 -2.46
C LEU A 46 2.80 3.74 -2.40
N ASP A 47 3.17 4.23 -1.22
CA ASP A 47 4.20 5.26 -1.12
C ASP A 47 5.51 4.75 -1.73
N LEU A 48 6.10 5.49 -2.66
CA LEU A 48 7.35 5.15 -3.36
C LEU A 48 8.51 6.08 -2.98
N SER A 49 8.29 7.01 -2.03
CA SER A 49 9.28 8.00 -1.60
C SER A 49 10.39 7.40 -0.71
N THR A 50 10.15 6.23 -0.12
CA THR A 50 11.07 5.62 0.84
C THR A 50 11.27 4.14 0.52
N PRO A 51 12.50 3.62 0.42
CA PRO A 51 12.74 2.20 0.13
C PRO A 51 12.23 1.28 1.26
N TRP A 52 11.95 0.02 0.92
CA TRP A 52 11.71 -1.02 1.93
C TRP A 52 13.02 -1.44 2.60
N THR A 53 12.96 -1.74 3.88
CA THR A 53 14.06 -2.44 4.55
C THR A 53 14.05 -3.93 4.22
N ALA A 54 15.21 -4.57 4.28
CA ALA A 54 15.32 -6.02 4.19
C ALA A 54 14.76 -6.74 5.42
N GLN A 55 14.54 -6.04 6.54
CA GLN A 55 14.09 -6.65 7.80
C GLN A 55 12.59 -6.45 8.01
N ALA A 56 11.86 -7.54 8.28
CA ALA A 56 10.44 -7.44 8.54
C ALA A 56 10.15 -6.51 9.75
N PHE A 57 9.03 -5.78 9.66
CA PHE A 57 8.46 -4.93 10.70
C PHE A 57 9.37 -3.81 11.21
N LYS A 58 10.42 -3.45 10.45
CA LYS A 58 11.44 -2.49 10.90
C LYS A 58 11.44 -1.21 10.09
N HIS A 59 11.42 -0.08 10.78
CA HIS A 59 11.71 1.23 10.22
C HIS A 59 13.14 1.63 10.54
N VAL A 60 13.74 2.40 9.64
CA VAL A 60 15.04 3.02 9.87
C VAL A 60 14.89 4.53 9.71
N PHE A 61 15.31 5.25 10.74
CA PHE A 61 15.37 6.70 10.75
C PHE A 61 16.82 7.15 10.89
N ALA A 62 17.13 8.34 10.40
CA ALA A 62 18.40 9.01 10.64
C ALA A 62 18.14 10.46 11.08
N PRO A 63 18.98 11.05 11.95
CA PRO A 63 18.93 12.47 12.22
C PRO A 63 18.99 13.29 10.93
N HIS A 64 18.30 14.43 10.92
CA HIS A 64 18.47 15.40 9.84
C HIS A 64 19.91 15.95 9.84
N ASP A 65 20.46 16.31 8.68
CA ASP A 65 21.85 16.80 8.59
C ASP A 65 22.06 18.03 9.47
N SER A 66 21.07 18.93 9.50
CA SER A 66 21.02 20.11 10.38
C SER A 66 21.10 19.77 11.86
N ALA A 67 20.50 18.64 12.29
CA ALA A 67 20.53 18.21 13.69
C ALA A 67 21.93 17.72 14.13
N LEU A 68 22.81 17.45 13.17
CA LEU A 68 24.18 16.96 13.39
C LEU A 68 25.25 17.89 12.80
N ALA A 69 24.89 19.08 12.30
CA ALA A 69 25.75 19.92 11.47
C ALA A 69 27.09 20.33 12.10
N SER A 70 27.21 20.29 13.43
CA SER A 70 28.42 20.64 14.18
C SER A 70 29.22 19.43 14.69
N ARG A 71 28.87 18.20 14.30
CA ARG A 71 29.43 16.98 14.90
C ARG A 71 30.58 16.38 14.09
N GLN A 72 31.58 15.92 14.85
CA GLN A 72 32.71 15.13 14.33
C GLN A 72 32.50 13.61 14.53
N THR A 73 31.50 13.19 15.31
CA THR A 73 31.30 11.78 15.69
C THR A 73 30.19 11.10 14.89
N MET A 74 30.46 9.89 14.40
CA MET A 74 29.49 9.05 13.67
C MET A 74 28.50 8.30 14.57
N ASN A 75 28.55 8.47 15.89
CA ASN A 75 27.67 7.77 16.83
C ASN A 75 26.83 8.75 17.65
N LEU A 76 25.57 8.39 17.89
CA LEU A 76 24.71 9.08 18.86
C LEU A 76 25.17 8.79 20.29
N THR A 77 25.22 9.83 21.12
CA THR A 77 25.51 9.73 22.55
C THR A 77 24.35 9.10 23.32
N MET A 78 24.60 8.62 24.53
CA MET A 78 23.54 8.05 25.39
C MET A 78 22.41 9.03 25.67
N LYS A 79 22.73 10.33 25.83
CA LYS A 79 21.72 11.37 26.05
C LYS A 79 20.77 11.50 24.87
N GLU A 80 21.31 11.55 23.66
CA GLU A 80 20.50 11.70 22.44
C GLU A 80 19.70 10.45 22.13
N ARG A 81 20.29 9.27 22.36
CA ARG A 81 19.55 8.00 22.27
C ARG A 81 18.35 8.02 23.21
N ALA A 82 18.53 8.52 24.45
CA ALA A 82 17.43 8.66 25.40
C ALA A 82 16.37 9.66 24.93
N GLU A 83 16.77 10.82 24.40
CA GLU A 83 15.84 11.82 23.82
C GLU A 83 14.99 11.21 22.69
N ILE A 84 15.62 10.48 21.77
CA ILE A 84 14.91 9.82 20.66
C ILE A 84 13.99 8.71 21.17
N ILE A 85 14.43 7.91 22.14
CA ILE A 85 13.58 6.88 22.76
C ILE A 85 12.36 7.52 23.43
N LEU A 86 12.52 8.67 24.09
CA LEU A 86 11.41 9.38 24.73
C LEU A 86 10.39 9.85 23.69
N GLU A 87 10.85 10.46 22.59
CA GLU A 87 10.00 10.88 21.47
C GLU A 87 9.19 9.72 20.88
N ILE A 88 9.85 8.58 20.63
CA ILE A 88 9.22 7.34 20.15
C ILE A 88 8.19 6.85 21.18
N SER A 89 8.53 6.90 22.47
CA SER A 89 7.67 6.43 23.56
C SER A 89 6.43 7.31 23.73
N GLU A 90 6.53 8.63 23.49
CA GLU A 90 5.40 9.55 23.48
C GLU A 90 4.45 9.24 22.33
N THR A 91 4.97 9.08 21.12
CA THR A 91 4.16 8.65 19.95
C THR A 91 3.46 7.31 20.22
N PHE A 92 4.18 6.32 20.75
CA PHE A 92 3.62 5.02 21.11
C PHE A 92 2.47 5.14 22.12
N LYS A 93 2.61 5.97 23.16
CA LYS A 93 1.55 6.20 24.16
C LYS A 93 0.31 6.83 23.56
N THR A 94 0.45 7.75 22.60
CA THR A 94 -0.70 8.40 21.95
C THR A 94 -1.49 7.42 21.08
N ILE A 95 -0.82 6.46 20.44
CA ILE A 95 -1.45 5.50 19.52
C ILE A 95 -1.98 4.27 20.26
N SER A 96 -1.23 3.80 21.26
CA SER A 96 -1.56 2.57 21.98
C SER A 96 -2.58 2.84 23.06
N THR A 97 -3.86 2.64 22.71
CA THR A 97 -4.99 2.74 23.65
C THR A 97 -5.19 1.50 24.52
N SER A 98 -4.47 0.40 24.23
CA SER A 98 -4.60 -0.88 24.93
C SER A 98 -3.29 -1.32 25.60
N SER A 99 -3.39 -1.74 26.86
CA SER A 99 -2.28 -2.23 27.69
C SER A 99 -1.68 -3.57 27.23
N ALA A 100 -2.23 -4.20 26.19
CA ALA A 100 -1.77 -5.47 25.64
C ALA A 100 -0.69 -5.34 24.55
N LEU A 101 -0.45 -4.12 24.02
CA LEU A 101 0.56 -3.90 22.98
C LEU A 101 1.96 -3.89 23.59
N LYS A 102 2.87 -4.67 22.98
CA LYS A 102 4.27 -4.70 23.38
C LYS A 102 4.96 -3.41 22.91
N GLN A 103 5.72 -2.79 23.79
CA GLN A 103 6.56 -1.64 23.47
C GLN A 103 7.41 -1.92 22.22
N PRO A 104 7.53 -0.97 21.28
CA PRO A 104 8.39 -1.15 20.13
C PRO A 104 9.85 -1.32 20.55
N CYS A 105 10.60 -2.13 19.81
CA CYS A 105 12.02 -2.32 20.04
C CYS A 105 12.82 -1.23 19.30
N VAL A 106 13.64 -0.48 20.04
CA VAL A 106 14.50 0.56 19.48
C VAL A 106 15.96 0.14 19.62
N SER A 107 16.71 0.18 18.53
CA SER A 107 18.15 -0.08 18.50
C SER A 107 18.87 0.99 17.69
N PHE A 108 20.17 1.14 17.93
CA PHE A 108 20.98 2.19 17.33
C PHE A 108 22.20 1.59 16.63
N VAL A 109 22.39 1.93 15.35
CA VAL A 109 23.55 1.51 14.55
C VAL A 109 24.18 2.76 13.96
N GLY A 110 25.32 3.20 14.50
CA GLY A 110 25.89 4.49 14.13
C GLY A 110 24.98 5.65 14.56
N GLN A 111 24.47 6.36 13.55
CA GLN A 111 23.46 7.42 13.70
C GLN A 111 22.05 6.95 13.38
N GLU A 112 21.90 5.74 12.83
CA GLU A 112 20.59 5.21 12.47
C GLU A 112 19.85 4.71 13.69
N VAL A 113 18.54 4.94 13.67
CA VAL A 113 17.60 4.50 14.67
C VAL A 113 16.68 3.47 14.03
N HIS A 114 16.80 2.25 14.52
CA HIS A 114 16.11 1.08 14.03
C HIS A 114 14.94 0.81 14.97
N LEU A 115 13.73 1.06 14.47
CA LEU A 115 12.48 0.89 15.20
C LEU A 115 11.76 -0.35 14.67
N ALA A 116 11.54 -1.36 15.51
CA ALA A 116 10.79 -2.56 15.14
C ALA A 116 9.47 -2.66 15.90
N SER A 117 8.38 -2.87 15.17
CA SER A 117 7.03 -3.03 15.73
C SER A 117 6.19 -3.99 14.90
N LEU A 118 5.55 -4.96 15.57
CA LEU A 118 4.55 -5.84 14.94
C LEU A 118 3.18 -5.14 14.75
N ASP A 119 3.01 -3.95 15.30
CA ASP A 119 1.79 -3.17 15.25
C ASP A 119 1.78 -2.27 13.99
N GLY A 120 0.97 -2.64 13.00
CA GLY A 120 0.82 -1.92 11.73
C GLY A 120 0.43 -0.45 11.90
N PRO A 121 -0.63 -0.13 12.68
CA PRO A 121 -0.97 1.23 13.06
C PRO A 121 0.19 2.05 13.63
N LEU A 122 1.05 1.45 14.47
CA LEU A 122 2.22 2.12 15.01
C LEU A 122 3.26 2.41 13.92
N LEU A 123 3.53 1.44 13.04
CA LEU A 123 4.41 1.65 11.89
C LEU A 123 3.89 2.79 11.01
N GLU A 124 2.61 2.80 10.67
CA GLU A 124 2.01 3.87 9.88
C GLU A 124 2.13 5.25 10.52
N ALA A 125 1.97 5.34 11.84
CA ALA A 125 2.08 6.61 12.52
C ALA A 125 3.49 7.18 12.46
N PHE A 126 4.52 6.34 12.62
CA PHE A 126 5.91 6.79 12.47
C PHE A 126 6.31 7.09 11.02
N TRP A 127 5.62 6.50 10.05
CA TRP A 127 5.74 6.92 8.65
C TRP A 127 5.13 8.31 8.41
N LYS A 128 3.92 8.56 8.94
CA LYS A 128 3.24 9.86 8.80
C LYS A 128 3.93 10.98 9.58
N SER A 129 4.49 10.64 10.74
CA SER A 129 5.15 11.57 11.65
C SER A 129 6.42 10.92 12.20
N PRO A 130 7.55 11.03 11.49
CA PRO A 130 8.85 10.58 11.99
C PRO A 130 9.18 11.24 13.35
N PRO A 131 10.00 10.61 14.20
CA PRO A 131 10.39 11.20 15.48
C PRO A 131 11.09 12.56 15.30
N VAL A 132 10.86 13.49 16.21
CA VAL A 132 11.61 14.75 16.28
C VAL A 132 12.89 14.58 17.09
N PHE A 133 14.01 15.07 16.56
CA PHE A 133 15.29 15.12 17.26
C PHE A 133 15.96 16.48 17.03
N ASN A 134 16.39 17.14 18.12
CA ASN A 134 16.95 18.50 18.08
C ASN A 134 16.09 19.49 17.26
N GLY A 135 14.76 19.44 17.45
CA GLY A 135 13.81 20.33 16.79
C GLY A 135 13.59 20.05 15.30
N HIS A 136 14.12 18.95 14.76
CA HIS A 136 13.95 18.56 13.36
C HIS A 136 13.31 17.17 13.28
N LEU A 137 12.40 16.97 12.33
CA LEU A 137 11.92 15.64 11.99
C LEU A 137 13.11 14.80 11.49
N MET A 138 13.23 13.59 12.01
CA MET A 138 14.20 12.63 11.54
C MET A 138 13.88 12.22 10.09
N LYS A 139 14.92 11.99 9.31
CA LYS A 139 14.81 11.47 7.96
C LYS A 139 14.32 10.03 8.02
N PHE A 140 13.30 9.70 7.23
CA PHE A 140 12.83 8.33 7.09
C PHE A 140 13.65 7.62 6.01
N VAL A 141 14.53 6.70 6.42
CA VAL A 141 15.54 6.09 5.56
C VAL A 141 14.99 4.85 4.87
N SER A 142 14.32 3.98 5.62
CA SER A 142 13.66 2.81 5.04
C SER A 142 12.47 2.36 5.88
N ARG A 143 11.52 1.74 5.19
CA ARG A 143 10.19 1.39 5.69
C ARG A 143 10.04 -0.11 5.86
N GLY A 144 9.32 -0.52 6.90
CA GLY A 144 9.10 -1.92 7.25
C GLY A 144 7.82 -2.48 6.66
N LEU A 145 7.88 -3.72 6.20
CA LEU A 145 6.70 -4.52 5.88
C LEU A 145 6.64 -5.74 6.79
N PRO A 146 5.49 -6.42 6.93
CA PRO A 146 5.40 -7.69 7.64
C PRO A 146 6.20 -8.84 6.99
N PHE A 147 6.96 -8.56 5.93
CA PHE A 147 7.76 -9.51 5.18
C PHE A 147 9.22 -9.02 5.12
N ALA A 148 10.16 -9.96 5.07
CA ALA A 148 11.58 -9.67 4.93
C ALA A 148 12.02 -9.71 3.45
N SER A 149 13.08 -8.98 3.12
CA SER A 149 13.74 -9.01 1.81
C SER A 149 12.80 -8.75 0.62
N ILE A 150 11.92 -7.76 0.75
CA ILE A 150 10.91 -7.46 -0.28
C ILE A 150 11.47 -6.55 -1.37
N SER A 151 11.16 -6.92 -2.61
CA SER A 151 11.23 -6.07 -3.79
C SER A 151 9.82 -5.74 -4.27
N THR A 152 9.60 -4.50 -4.68
CA THR A 152 8.33 -4.07 -5.29
C THR A 152 8.48 -3.95 -6.80
N TRP A 153 7.48 -4.47 -7.49
CA TRP A 153 7.35 -4.45 -8.93
C TRP A 153 6.01 -3.84 -9.29
N TYR A 154 5.91 -3.22 -10.46
CA TYR A 154 4.65 -2.68 -10.97
C TYR A 154 4.42 -3.09 -12.42
N ALA A 155 3.16 -3.19 -12.80
CA ALA A 155 2.74 -3.32 -14.19
C ALA A 155 1.49 -2.47 -14.42
N VAL A 156 1.38 -1.92 -15.62
CA VAL A 156 0.28 -1.07 -16.07
C VAL A 156 -0.30 -1.61 -17.37
N ASN A 157 -1.50 -1.16 -17.72
CA ASN A 157 -2.18 -1.52 -18.98
C ASN A 157 -2.43 -3.03 -19.15
N ILE A 158 -2.58 -3.78 -18.05
CA ILE A 158 -3.04 -5.15 -18.12
C ILE A 158 -4.52 -5.14 -18.53
N ALA A 159 -4.93 -6.11 -19.35
CA ALA A 159 -6.32 -6.20 -19.81
C ALA A 159 -7.30 -6.21 -18.62
N ALA A 160 -8.27 -5.30 -18.65
CA ALA A 160 -9.31 -5.21 -17.63
C ALA A 160 -10.12 -6.52 -17.57
N MET A 161 -10.53 -6.89 -16.36
CA MET A 161 -11.40 -8.05 -16.10
C MET A 161 -12.16 -7.90 -14.79
N SER A 162 -13.07 -8.81 -14.50
CA SER A 162 -13.72 -8.82 -13.19
C SER A 162 -12.68 -9.05 -12.07
N ARG A 163 -12.95 -8.49 -10.89
CA ARG A 163 -12.14 -8.73 -9.69
C ARG A 163 -11.92 -10.24 -9.43
N ASP A 164 -12.97 -11.05 -9.56
CA ASP A 164 -12.85 -12.50 -9.36
C ASP A 164 -12.01 -13.18 -10.45
N GLY A 165 -12.09 -12.69 -11.68
CA GLY A 165 -11.25 -13.14 -12.78
C GLY A 165 -9.78 -12.82 -12.56
N LEU A 166 -9.48 -11.65 -11.98
CA LEU A 166 -8.14 -11.26 -11.56
C LEU A 166 -7.63 -12.20 -10.46
N ILE A 167 -8.38 -12.39 -9.37
CA ILE A 167 -7.98 -13.26 -8.25
C ILE A 167 -7.70 -14.68 -8.75
N ARG A 168 -8.59 -15.25 -9.56
CA ARG A 168 -8.38 -16.58 -10.13
C ARG A 168 -7.09 -16.65 -10.97
N LYS A 169 -6.84 -15.65 -11.82
CA LYS A 169 -5.61 -15.62 -12.63
C LYS A 169 -4.36 -15.44 -11.77
N ILE A 170 -4.45 -14.68 -10.70
CA ILE A 170 -3.36 -14.57 -9.71
C ILE A 170 -3.10 -15.96 -9.14
N ASP A 171 -4.11 -16.65 -8.64
CA ASP A 171 -3.96 -17.98 -8.03
C ASP A 171 -3.43 -19.03 -9.03
N GLU A 172 -3.82 -18.95 -10.30
CA GLU A 172 -3.31 -19.82 -11.38
C GLU A 172 -1.88 -19.50 -11.81
N ALA A 173 -1.50 -18.22 -11.84
CA ALA A 173 -0.22 -17.75 -12.39
C ALA A 173 0.90 -17.66 -11.34
N THR A 174 0.57 -17.64 -10.06
CA THR A 174 1.54 -17.26 -9.04
C THR A 174 2.49 -18.38 -8.66
N ARG A 175 3.75 -17.98 -8.55
CA ARG A 175 4.84 -18.70 -7.88
C ARG A 175 4.78 -18.36 -6.38
N ASP A 176 5.34 -19.23 -5.54
CA ASP A 176 5.35 -19.09 -4.06
C ASP A 176 6.06 -17.83 -3.53
N ASP A 177 6.54 -16.94 -4.42
CA ASP A 177 7.36 -15.78 -4.09
C ASP A 177 6.61 -14.43 -4.11
N MET A 178 5.31 -14.41 -4.46
CA MET A 178 4.47 -13.21 -4.37
C MET A 178 3.78 -13.12 -3.01
N GLU A 179 4.33 -12.29 -2.13
CA GLU A 179 3.86 -12.12 -0.76
C GLU A 179 2.56 -11.30 -0.71
N LEU A 180 2.46 -10.28 -1.56
CA LEU A 180 1.33 -9.34 -1.60
C LEU A 180 1.13 -8.80 -3.02
N VAL A 181 -0.13 -8.69 -3.45
CA VAL A 181 -0.50 -8.05 -4.71
C VAL A 181 -1.56 -6.98 -4.44
N LEU A 182 -1.26 -5.75 -4.86
CA LEU A 182 -2.22 -4.65 -4.91
C LEU A 182 -2.69 -4.46 -6.34
N ALA A 183 -4.00 -4.25 -6.50
CA ALA A 183 -4.60 -3.99 -7.79
C ALA A 183 -5.46 -2.73 -7.76
N SER A 184 -5.35 -1.93 -8.82
CA SER A 184 -6.26 -0.83 -9.07
C SER A 184 -7.59 -1.38 -9.55
N LEU A 185 -8.66 -1.07 -8.82
CA LEU A 185 -10.03 -1.44 -9.16
C LEU A 185 -10.85 -0.18 -9.45
N TYR A 186 -11.94 -0.38 -10.20
CA TYR A 186 -12.94 0.64 -10.40
C TYR A 186 -14.35 0.06 -10.38
N GLN A 187 -15.33 0.91 -10.08
CA GLN A 187 -16.74 0.61 -10.23
C GLN A 187 -17.49 1.85 -10.71
N VAL A 188 -18.49 1.64 -11.56
CA VAL A 188 -19.39 2.71 -12.01
C VAL A 188 -20.63 2.69 -11.12
N LYS A 189 -20.76 3.67 -10.23
CA LYS A 189 -21.98 3.87 -9.43
C LYS A 189 -23.17 4.10 -10.36
N GLY A 190 -24.30 3.48 -10.00
CA GLY A 190 -25.50 3.48 -10.82
C GLY A 190 -25.55 2.35 -11.86
N ILE A 191 -24.48 1.56 -12.02
CA ILE A 191 -24.48 0.32 -12.80
C ILE A 191 -24.39 -0.87 -11.82
N PRO A 192 -25.35 -1.80 -11.82
CA PRO A 192 -25.24 -3.00 -11.01
C PRO A 192 -24.08 -3.86 -11.52
N GLY A 193 -23.23 -4.33 -10.61
CA GLY A 193 -22.09 -5.17 -10.96
C GLY A 193 -20.98 -5.10 -9.92
N SER A 194 -20.08 -6.08 -9.99
CA SER A 194 -18.88 -6.13 -9.16
C SER A 194 -17.80 -5.17 -9.67
N PRO A 195 -16.83 -4.79 -8.82
CA PRO A 195 -15.66 -4.05 -9.24
C PRO A 195 -14.90 -4.73 -10.38
N MET A 196 -14.31 -3.90 -11.23
CA MET A 196 -13.49 -4.29 -12.36
C MET A 196 -12.04 -3.91 -12.08
N PHE A 197 -11.12 -4.77 -12.48
CA PHE A 197 -9.71 -4.48 -12.47
C PHE A 197 -9.36 -3.45 -13.56
N GLY A 198 -8.71 -2.36 -13.15
CA GLY A 198 -8.40 -1.20 -13.99
C GLY A 198 -7.15 -1.35 -14.87
N GLY A 199 -6.30 -2.35 -14.61
CA GLY A 199 -5.12 -2.64 -15.43
C GLY A 199 -3.77 -2.40 -14.76
N ASP A 200 -3.76 -1.84 -13.55
CA ASP A 200 -2.53 -1.49 -12.83
C ASP A 200 -2.37 -2.32 -11.56
N VAL A 201 -1.17 -2.86 -11.35
CA VAL A 201 -0.84 -3.68 -10.17
C VAL A 201 0.51 -3.30 -9.58
N TYR A 202 0.63 -3.47 -8.25
CA TYR A 202 1.90 -3.59 -7.56
C TYR A 202 2.04 -4.99 -6.98
N VAL A 203 3.22 -5.57 -7.15
CA VAL A 203 3.58 -6.91 -6.68
C VAL A 203 4.76 -6.79 -5.72
N TYR A 204 4.57 -7.26 -4.49
CA TYR A 204 5.60 -7.35 -3.47
C TYR A 204 6.07 -8.79 -3.40
N SER A 205 7.38 -8.99 -3.54
CA SER A 205 7.95 -10.32 -3.67
C SER A 205 9.25 -10.44 -2.90
N SER A 206 9.45 -11.57 -2.23
CA SER A 206 10.67 -11.92 -1.50
C SER A 206 11.82 -12.37 -2.41
N TYR A 207 11.56 -12.54 -3.71
CA TYR A 207 12.56 -12.95 -4.69
C TYR A 207 13.32 -11.75 -5.26
N THR A 208 14.65 -11.87 -5.27
CA THR A 208 15.61 -10.80 -5.63
C THR A 208 16.37 -11.06 -6.94
N GLY A 209 16.00 -12.08 -7.73
CA GLY A 209 16.74 -12.41 -8.95
C GLY A 209 16.49 -11.45 -10.13
N GLY A 210 17.55 -11.12 -10.87
CA GLY A 210 17.58 -10.11 -11.95
C GLY A 210 16.98 -10.51 -13.30
N CYS A 211 16.03 -11.45 -13.34
CA CYS A 211 15.34 -11.82 -14.57
C CYS A 211 14.08 -10.98 -14.78
N THR A 212 13.75 -10.66 -16.04
CA THR A 212 12.48 -10.04 -16.42
C THR A 212 11.31 -10.85 -15.88
N ARG A 213 10.43 -10.20 -15.14
CA ARG A 213 9.24 -10.80 -14.55
C ARG A 213 8.02 -10.50 -15.40
N TYR A 214 7.06 -11.42 -15.42
CA TYR A 214 5.81 -11.24 -16.12
C TYR A 214 4.65 -11.46 -15.17
N PHE A 215 3.64 -10.60 -15.27
CA PHE A 215 2.37 -10.75 -14.61
C PHE A 215 1.28 -10.71 -15.68
N MET A 216 0.60 -11.84 -15.87
CA MET A 216 -0.50 -11.98 -16.84
C MET A 216 -0.11 -11.59 -18.28
N GLY A 217 1.12 -11.93 -18.69
CA GLY A 217 1.66 -11.62 -20.02
C GLY A 217 2.30 -10.23 -20.14
N THR A 218 2.18 -9.37 -19.11
CA THR A 218 2.80 -8.04 -19.08
C THR A 218 4.10 -8.07 -18.30
N SER A 219 5.16 -7.44 -18.80
CA SER A 219 6.43 -7.33 -18.08
C SER A 219 6.27 -6.46 -16.85
N LEU A 220 6.63 -7.00 -15.69
CA LEU A 220 6.77 -6.27 -14.45
C LEU A 220 8.05 -5.42 -14.49
N GLN A 221 7.93 -4.16 -14.07
CA GLN A 221 9.03 -3.22 -13.93
C GLN A 221 9.38 -3.10 -12.44
N PRO A 222 10.68 -3.08 -12.07
CA PRO A 222 11.07 -2.84 -10.69
C PRO A 222 10.71 -1.40 -10.30
N VAL A 223 10.22 -1.22 -9.08
CA VAL A 223 10.05 0.11 -8.51
C VAL A 223 11.43 0.68 -8.18
N VAL A 224 11.69 1.89 -8.66
CA VAL A 224 12.88 2.67 -8.29
C VAL A 224 12.44 3.73 -7.30
N TYR A 225 13.02 3.72 -6.10
CA TYR A 225 12.78 4.73 -5.07
C TYR A 225 13.55 6.01 -5.42
N THR A 226 12.88 7.15 -5.28
CA THR A 226 13.39 8.49 -5.64
C THR A 226 13.86 9.27 -4.44
#